data_AF-A0A3C0QCW6-F1
#
_entry.id   AF-A0A3C0QCW6-F1
#
_cell.length_a   1.000
_cell.length_b   1.000
_cell.length_c   1.000
_cell.angle_alpha   90.00
_cell.angle_beta   90.00
_cell.angle_gamma   90.00
#
_symmetry.space_group_name_H-M   'P 1'
#
loop_
_entity.id
_entity.type
_entity.pdbx_description
1 polymer ?
#
loop_
_entity_poly.entity_id
_entity_poly.type
_entity_poly.pdbx_seq_one_letter_code
_entity_poly.pdbx_strand_id
1 'polypeptide(L)'
;MLTSRRAKRMERQHKRAGRPTGINLVSLMDIFTILVFFLLVNSSDGELLPTHKSVDLPESVAEAIPRQTLVIMITATDIMI
;
A
#
# COMPACT_ATOMS: atom_id res chain seq x y z
N MET A 1 -13.66 -20.86 56.50
CA MET A 1 -14.88 -20.96 55.69
C MET A 1 -14.71 -22.08 54.67
N LEU A 2 -15.60 -23.08 54.68
CA LEU A 2 -15.57 -24.21 53.74
C LEU A 2 -16.07 -23.72 52.36
N THR A 3 -15.15 -23.51 51.42
CA THR A 3 -15.51 -23.10 50.05
C THR A 3 -16.07 -24.28 49.27
N SER A 4 -17.20 -24.07 48.61
CA SER A 4 -17.83 -25.10 47.79
C SER A 4 -16.91 -25.50 46.62
N ARG A 5 -17.02 -26.75 46.15
CA ARG A 5 -16.25 -27.25 44.98
C ARG A 5 -16.46 -26.36 43.74
N ARG A 6 -17.68 -25.81 43.58
CA ARG A 6 -18.02 -24.87 42.51
C ARG A 6 -17.29 -23.54 42.66
N ALA A 7 -17.25 -22.95 43.86
CA ALA A 7 -16.50 -21.72 44.12
C ALA A 7 -15.01 -21.89 43.80
N LYS A 8 -14.43 -23.02 44.22
CA LYS A 8 -13.02 -23.37 43.92
C LYS A 8 -12.75 -23.54 42.42
N ARG A 9 -13.73 -24.02 41.64
CA ARG A 9 -13.66 -24.10 40.17
C ARG A 9 -13.71 -22.71 39.52
N MET A 10 -14.62 -21.85 39.98
CA MET A 10 -14.77 -20.49 39.45
C MET A 10 -13.52 -19.64 39.73
N GLU A 11 -12.93 -19.77 40.91
CA GLU A 11 -11.68 -19.08 41.26
C GLU A 11 -10.51 -19.49 40.36
N ARG A 12 -10.38 -20.78 40.05
CA ARG A 12 -9.35 -21.30 39.14
C ARG A 12 -9.54 -20.80 37.71
N GLN A 13 -10.78 -20.70 37.24
CA GLN A 13 -11.09 -20.17 35.91
C GLN A 13 -10.74 -18.69 35.82
N HIS A 14 -11.12 -17.89 36.83
CA HIS A 14 -10.76 -16.47 36.90
C HIS A 14 -9.23 -16.26 36.91
N LYS A 15 -8.49 -17.05 37.70
CA LYS A 15 -7.01 -17.01 37.73
C LYS A 15 -6.34 -17.42 36.42
N ARG A 16 -7.04 -18.15 35.53
CA ARG A 16 -6.55 -18.49 34.19
C ARG A 16 -6.94 -17.44 33.16
N ALA A 17 -8.13 -16.84 33.27
CA ALA A 17 -8.61 -15.79 32.38
C ALA A 17 -7.84 -14.48 32.55
N GLY A 18 -7.37 -14.15 33.76
CA GLY A 18 -6.55 -12.97 34.03
C GLY A 18 -5.06 -13.12 33.69
N ARG A 19 -4.62 -14.28 33.18
CA ARG A 19 -3.24 -14.45 32.72
C ARG A 19 -3.13 -13.92 31.29
N PRO A 20 -2.15 -13.05 30.98
CA PRO A 20 -1.87 -12.69 29.60
C PRO A 20 -1.58 -13.96 28.82
N THR A 21 -2.43 -14.25 27.83
CA THR A 21 -2.22 -15.36 26.92
C THR A 21 -0.99 -15.04 26.08
N GLY A 22 0.09 -15.82 26.27
CA GLY A 22 1.27 -15.71 25.43
C GLY A 22 0.91 -15.99 23.97
N ILE A 23 1.46 -15.18 23.06
CA ILE A 23 1.32 -15.41 21.63
C ILE A 23 2.07 -16.70 21.28
N ASN A 24 1.45 -17.59 20.50
CA ASN A 24 2.14 -18.78 19.99
C ASN A 24 3.14 -18.35 18.91
N LEU A 25 4.43 -18.31 19.24
CA LEU A 25 5.50 -17.90 18.34
C LEU A 25 5.54 -18.75 17.06
N VAL A 26 5.11 -20.02 17.11
CA VAL A 26 5.02 -20.89 15.94
C VAL A 26 3.94 -20.37 14.99
N SER A 27 2.72 -20.17 15.48
CA SER A 27 1.62 -19.63 14.66
C SER A 27 1.89 -18.20 14.16
N LEU A 28 2.64 -17.40 14.92
CA LEU A 28 3.05 -16.06 14.54
C LEU A 28 4.08 -16.09 13.40
N MET A 29 5.05 -17.00 13.47
CA MET A 29 6.03 -17.18 12.41
C MET A 29 5.35 -17.63 11.11
N ASP A 30 4.40 -18.57 11.21
CA ASP A 30 3.67 -19.09 10.05
C ASP A 30 2.92 -17.98 9.29
N ILE A 31 2.18 -17.10 9.98
CA ILE A 31 1.48 -15.99 9.32
C ILE A 31 2.45 -14.99 8.66
N PHE A 32 3.60 -14.71 9.29
CA PHE A 32 4.60 -13.83 8.69
C PHE A 32 5.24 -14.43 7.44
N THR A 33 5.49 -15.74 7.41
CA THR A 33 6.04 -16.41 6.23
C THR A 33 5.10 -16.35 5.03
N ILE A 34 3.79 -16.53 5.25
CA ILE A 34 2.77 -16.40 4.19
C ILE A 34 2.79 -14.99 3.60
N LEU A 35 2.84 -13.95 4.44
CA LEU A 35 2.86 -12.56 3.99
C LEU A 35 4.13 -12.23 3.20
N VAL A 36 5.30 -12.67 3.66
CA VAL A 36 6.57 -12.42 2.97
C VAL A 36 6.61 -13.16 1.63
N PHE A 37 6.15 -14.41 1.56
CA PHE A 37 6.06 -15.13 0.28
C PHE A 37 5.06 -14.50 -0.67
N PHE A 38 3.90 -14.06 -0.17
CA PHE A 38 2.94 -13.32 -0.96
C PHE A 38 3.54 -12.05 -1.54
N LEU A 39 4.22 -11.24 -0.72
CA LEU A 39 4.92 -10.04 -1.17
C LEU A 39 6.02 -10.37 -2.16
N LEU A 40 6.81 -11.42 -1.92
CA LEU A 40 7.90 -11.83 -2.80
C LEU A 40 7.37 -12.19 -4.20
N VAL A 41 6.34 -13.03 -4.30
CA VAL A 41 5.72 -13.45 -5.56
C VAL A 41 5.06 -12.27 -6.29
N ASN A 42 4.39 -11.37 -5.57
CA ASN A 42 3.73 -10.22 -6.20
C ASN A 42 4.69 -9.07 -6.51
N SER A 43 5.91 -9.07 -5.95
CA SER A 43 6.93 -8.05 -6.22
C SER A 43 7.83 -8.37 -7.42
N SER A 44 7.89 -9.63 -7.85
CA SER A 44 8.72 -10.04 -9.00
C SER A 44 8.10 -9.74 -10.36
N ASP A 45 6.79 -9.47 -10.42
CA ASP A 45 6.04 -9.24 -11.68
C ASP A 45 5.90 -7.75 -12.04
N GLY A 46 6.55 -6.85 -11.30
CA GLY A 46 6.72 -5.47 -11.74
C GLY A 46 7.76 -5.44 -12.85
N GLU A 47 7.32 -5.53 -14.12
CA GLU A 47 8.12 -5.03 -15.23
C GLU A 47 8.69 -3.67 -14.81
N LEU A 48 10.01 -3.63 -14.59
CA LEU A 48 10.73 -2.37 -14.62
C LEU A 48 10.45 -1.83 -16.01
N LEU A 49 9.44 -0.97 -16.14
CA LEU A 49 9.28 -0.10 -17.30
C LEU A 49 10.68 0.44 -17.51
N PRO A 50 11.40 0.05 -18.59
CA PRO A 50 12.76 0.47 -18.77
C PRO A 50 12.69 1.98 -18.76
N THR A 51 13.19 2.60 -17.69
CA THR A 51 13.24 4.05 -17.57
C THR A 51 13.87 4.48 -18.87
N HIS A 52 13.17 5.32 -19.64
CA HIS A 52 13.49 5.75 -21.00
C HIS A 52 14.82 6.52 -21.09
N LYS A 53 15.89 6.03 -20.49
CA LYS A 53 17.27 6.50 -20.59
C LYS A 53 17.88 6.17 -21.95
N SER A 54 17.21 5.33 -22.73
CA SER A 54 17.59 4.95 -24.09
C SER A 54 16.63 5.48 -25.17
N VAL A 55 15.75 6.43 -24.83
CA VAL A 55 15.04 7.21 -25.85
C VAL A 55 15.81 8.50 -26.05
N ASP A 56 16.76 8.46 -26.99
CA ASP A 56 17.35 9.68 -27.53
C ASP A 56 16.22 10.46 -28.22
N LEU A 57 15.83 11.59 -27.62
CA LEU A 57 14.91 12.52 -28.26
C LEU A 57 15.60 13.02 -29.54
N PRO A 58 14.96 12.90 -30.72
CA PRO A 58 15.56 13.43 -31.94
C PRO A 58 15.76 14.93 -31.78
N GLU A 59 16.91 15.43 -32.24
CA GLU A 59 17.10 16.88 -32.34
C GLU A 59 16.01 17.44 -33.26
N SER A 60 15.33 18.48 -32.78
CA SER A 60 14.25 19.12 -33.51
C SER A 60 14.79 19.71 -34.82
N VAL A 61 14.45 19.07 -35.95
CA VAL A 61 14.77 19.55 -37.32
C VAL A 61 13.82 20.68 -37.76
N ALA A 62 13.10 21.29 -36.84
CA ALA A 62 12.16 22.36 -37.15
C ALA A 62 12.91 23.65 -37.51
N GLU A 63 13.23 23.81 -38.79
CA GLU A 63 13.76 25.05 -39.37
C GLU A 63 12.71 26.16 -39.44
N ALA A 64 11.42 25.78 -39.37
CA ALA A 64 10.31 26.71 -39.49
C ALA A 64 9.94 27.31 -38.14
N ILE A 65 9.89 28.64 -38.07
CA ILE A 65 9.35 29.37 -36.93
C ILE A 65 7.88 28.91 -36.71
N PRO A 66 7.47 28.60 -35.46
CA PRO A 66 6.09 28.26 -35.16
C PRO A 66 5.15 29.32 -35.71
N ARG A 67 4.11 28.90 -36.44
CA ARG A 67 3.10 29.84 -36.97
C ARG A 67 2.46 30.56 -35.79
N GLN A 68 2.33 31.88 -35.89
CA GLN A 68 1.58 32.66 -34.92
C GLN A 68 0.17 32.07 -34.83
N THR A 69 -0.11 31.43 -33.69
CA THR A 69 -1.43 30.89 -33.40
C THR A 69 -2.19 32.01 -32.71
N LEU A 70 -3.20 32.56 -33.39
CA LEU A 70 -4.03 33.62 -32.86
C LEU A 70 -4.91 33.01 -31.76
N VAL A 71 -4.69 33.41 -30.52
CA VAL A 71 -5.38 32.87 -29.35
C VAL A 71 -6.59 33.74 -29.06
N ILE A 72 -7.77 33.29 -29.50
CA ILE A 72 -9.02 33.99 -29.22
C ILE A 72 -9.53 33.55 -27.85
N MET A 73 -9.62 34.50 -26.91
CA MET A 73 -10.24 34.27 -25.61
C MET A 73 -11.67 34.78 -25.63
N ILE A 74 -12.63 33.87 -25.47
CA ILE A 74 -14.06 34.20 -25.39
C ILE A 74 -14.45 34.23 -23.91
N THR A 75 -14.94 35.37 -23.46
CA THR A 75 -15.56 35.54 -22.14
C THR A 75 -17.07 35.71 -22.31
N ALA A 76 -17.82 35.72 -21.21
CA ALA A 76 -19.28 35.86 -21.28
C ALA A 76 -19.75 37.20 -21.88
N THR A 77 -18.89 38.22 -21.87
CA THR A 77 -19.23 39.58 -22.33
C THR A 77 -18.43 40.02 -23.55
N ASP A 78 -17.21 39.50 -23.74
CA ASP A 78 -16.28 40.03 -24.74
C ASP A 78 -15.41 38.96 -25.40
N ILE A 79 -14.95 39.26 -26.62
CA ILE A 79 -13.98 38.48 -27.38
C ILE A 79 -12.67 39.25 -27.44
N MET A 80 -11.59 38.64 -26.95
CA MET A 80 -10.23 39.20 -27.01
C MET A 80 -9.39 38.41 -28.03
N ILE A 81 -8.63 39.14 -28.85
CA ILE A 81 -7.76 38.64 -29.94
C ILE A 81 -6.31 38.96 -29.63
#